data_AF-G2Y6G8-F1
#
_entry.id   AF-G2Y6G8-F1
#
_cell.length_a   1.000
_cell.length_b   1.000
_cell.length_c   1.000
_cell.angle_alpha   90.00
_cell.angle_beta   90.00
_cell.angle_gamma   90.00
#
_symmetry.space_group_name_H-M   'P 1'
#
loop_
_entity.id
_entity.type
_entity.pdbx_description
1 polymer ?
#
loop_
_entity_poly.entity_id
_entity_poly.type
_entity_poly.pdbx_seq_one_letter_code
_entity_poly.pdbx_strand_id
1 'polypeptide(L)'
;MAFVGSAISKIVASVATLQNETTFSLSSLNLDFTLIKLEAPIEYKGVGNNIYSARKHDAEAEGLHKTARKLGALFDGKASIAVALFRAYGTRVSQLCEVERFNPTERSRHGLFSKHVGADSTSIWAAVTSGDGAVAIHLLPCMIARIFTGPQAVSL
;
A
#
# COMPACT_ATOMS: atom_id res chain seq x y z
N MET A 1 -31.30 -11.06 -60.78
CA MET A 1 -30.10 -11.85 -60.42
C MET A 1 -29.06 -10.89 -59.86
N ALA A 2 -28.42 -11.29 -58.77
CA ALA A 2 -27.80 -10.44 -57.74
C ALA A 2 -26.68 -9.49 -58.21
N PHE A 3 -26.64 -8.30 -57.63
CA PHE A 3 -25.40 -7.58 -57.36
C PHE A 3 -25.49 -6.90 -55.98
N VAL A 4 -24.47 -7.17 -55.17
CA VAL A 4 -24.24 -6.67 -53.81
C VAL A 4 -24.04 -5.14 -53.84
N GLY A 5 -24.69 -4.42 -52.93
CA GLY A 5 -24.46 -3.01 -52.68
C GLY A 5 -24.40 -2.71 -51.19
N SER A 6 -23.17 -2.65 -50.67
CA SER A 6 -22.85 -2.04 -49.38
C SER A 6 -23.17 -0.53 -49.41
N ALA A 7 -23.79 0.01 -48.35
CA ALA A 7 -23.53 1.35 -47.83
C ALA A 7 -24.52 1.71 -46.71
N ILE A 8 -24.07 1.75 -45.46
CA ILE A 8 -24.60 2.72 -44.49
C ILE A 8 -23.48 3.70 -44.20
N SER A 9 -23.37 4.69 -45.09
CA SER A 9 -22.55 5.89 -44.90
C SER A 9 -23.17 6.74 -43.80
N LYS A 10 -22.40 7.00 -42.74
CA LYS A 10 -22.56 8.23 -41.95
C LYS A 10 -21.25 9.00 -42.04
N ILE A 11 -21.20 9.88 -43.04
CA ILE A 11 -20.18 10.93 -43.16
C ILE A 11 -20.64 12.05 -42.23
N VAL A 12 -19.91 12.28 -41.13
CA VAL A 12 -20.08 13.48 -40.31
C VAL A 12 -19.00 14.46 -40.75
N ALA A 13 -19.43 15.50 -41.47
CA ALA A 13 -18.57 16.57 -41.94
C ALA A 13 -18.10 17.44 -40.77
N SER A 14 -16.79 17.57 -40.63
CA SER A 14 -16.14 18.47 -39.68
C SER A 14 -16.30 19.92 -40.14
N VAL A 15 -17.09 20.73 -39.42
CA VAL A 15 -17.10 22.20 -39.56
C VAL A 15 -16.30 22.78 -38.41
N ALA A 16 -15.24 23.49 -38.78
CA ALA A 16 -14.32 24.16 -37.89
C ALA A 16 -15.05 25.17 -36.99
N THR A 17 -15.05 24.91 -35.69
CA THR A 17 -15.14 25.97 -34.67
C THR A 17 -13.84 25.90 -33.88
N LEU A 18 -12.94 26.85 -34.18
CA LEU A 18 -11.77 27.16 -33.37
C LEU A 18 -12.26 27.75 -32.04
N GLN A 19 -12.59 26.88 -31.09
CA GLN A 19 -12.49 27.20 -29.67
C GLN A 19 -11.43 26.28 -29.09
N ASN A 20 -10.37 26.90 -28.60
CA ASN A 20 -9.22 26.28 -27.98
C ASN A 20 -9.62 25.69 -26.63
N GLU A 21 -10.38 24.61 -26.64
CA GLU A 21 -10.55 23.74 -25.49
C GLU A 21 -9.86 22.42 -25.80
N THR A 22 -8.54 22.45 -25.70
CA THR A 22 -7.77 21.23 -25.39
C THR A 22 -8.08 20.80 -23.96
N THR A 23 -9.36 20.57 -23.67
CA THR A 23 -9.78 19.73 -22.55
C THR A 23 -9.46 18.31 -22.97
N PHE A 24 -8.16 18.00 -22.85
CA PHE A 24 -7.66 16.64 -22.83
C PHE A 24 -8.50 15.94 -21.78
N SER A 25 -9.46 15.15 -22.24
CA SER A 25 -10.35 14.40 -21.38
C SER A 25 -9.51 13.36 -20.64
N LEU A 26 -9.01 13.78 -19.47
CA LEU A 26 -8.51 12.92 -18.40
C LEU A 26 -9.69 12.20 -17.70
N SER A 27 -10.82 11.98 -18.39
CA SER A 27 -12.09 11.57 -17.78
C SER A 27 -12.36 10.07 -17.77
N SER A 28 -11.34 9.21 -17.96
CA SER A 28 -11.50 7.76 -17.70
C SER A 28 -10.21 6.98 -17.45
N LEU A 29 -9.05 7.63 -17.32
CA LEU A 29 -7.86 6.98 -16.79
C LEU A 29 -7.98 6.92 -15.26
N ASN A 30 -8.76 5.96 -14.78
CA ASN A 30 -8.76 5.53 -13.38
C ASN A 30 -7.45 4.75 -13.13
N LEU A 31 -6.32 5.43 -13.28
CA LEU A 31 -5.02 4.91 -12.88
C LEU A 31 -5.05 4.85 -11.36
N ASP A 32 -5.49 3.71 -10.85
CA ASP A 32 -5.53 3.42 -9.43
C ASP A 32 -4.08 3.35 -8.93
N PHE A 33 -3.49 4.52 -8.63
CA PHE A 33 -2.14 4.65 -8.08
C PHE A 33 -1.97 3.84 -6.79
N THR A 34 -3.09 3.41 -6.19
CA THR A 34 -3.14 2.54 -5.02
C THR A 34 -2.77 1.09 -5.33
N LEU A 35 -2.64 0.71 -6.61
CA LEU A 35 -2.13 -0.60 -7.05
C LEU A 35 -0.62 -0.61 -7.31
N ILE A 36 0.04 0.56 -7.33
CA ILE A 36 1.48 0.63 -7.56
C ILE A 36 2.21 0.16 -6.29
N LYS A 37 3.01 -0.90 -6.45
CA LYS A 37 3.91 -1.41 -5.41
C LYS A 37 5.29 -0.81 -5.56
N LEU A 38 5.82 -0.24 -4.49
CA LEU A 38 7.19 0.27 -4.40
C LEU A 38 8.11 -0.80 -3.82
N GLU A 39 9.39 -0.70 -4.16
CA GLU A 39 10.42 -1.52 -3.53
C GLU A 39 10.61 -1.10 -2.07
N ALA A 40 10.66 -2.09 -1.17
CA ALA A 40 10.89 -1.85 0.24
C ALA A 40 12.34 -1.40 0.49
N PRO A 41 12.59 -0.35 1.31
CA PRO A 41 13.94 0.05 1.68
C PRO A 41 14.69 -1.05 2.43
N ILE A 42 16.02 -1.03 2.34
CA ILE A 42 16.89 -2.09 2.87
C ILE A 42 16.74 -2.28 4.39
N GLU A 43 16.40 -1.22 5.11
CA GLU A 43 16.17 -1.23 6.56
C GLU A 43 14.99 -2.14 6.95
N TYR A 44 14.07 -2.42 6.04
CA TYR A 44 12.89 -3.28 6.24
C TYR A 44 13.09 -4.72 5.73
N LYS A 45 14.31 -5.09 5.32
CA LYS A 45 14.62 -6.43 4.80
C LYS A 45 14.28 -7.55 5.79
N GLY A 46 14.53 -7.35 7.09
CA GLY A 46 14.19 -8.33 8.13
C GLY A 46 12.68 -8.59 8.20
N VAL A 47 11.86 -7.56 8.00
CA VAL A 47 10.40 -7.72 7.90
C VAL A 47 10.02 -8.59 6.70
N GLY A 48 10.56 -8.24 5.52
CA GLY A 48 10.23 -8.93 4.27
C GLY A 48 10.65 -10.39 4.20
N ASN A 49 11.68 -10.76 4.97
CA ASN A 49 12.21 -12.12 5.06
C ASN A 49 11.44 -13.01 6.06
N ASN A 50 10.83 -12.40 7.08
CA ASN A 50 10.19 -13.13 8.19
C ASN A 50 8.66 -13.08 8.13
N ILE A 51 8.07 -12.19 7.33
CA ILE A 51 6.63 -12.18 7.07
C ILE A 51 6.16 -13.48 6.39
N TYR A 52 5.01 -13.99 6.83
CA TYR A 52 4.39 -15.17 6.21
C TYR A 52 3.93 -14.87 4.78
N SER A 53 4.04 -15.84 3.86
CA SER A 53 3.72 -15.63 2.45
C SER A 53 2.28 -15.16 2.20
N ALA A 54 1.29 -15.70 2.94
CA ALA A 54 -0.09 -15.22 2.82
C ALA A 54 -0.21 -13.78 3.31
N ARG A 55 0.31 -13.46 4.50
CA ARG A 55 0.32 -12.08 5.02
C ARG A 55 1.03 -11.10 4.10
N LYS A 56 2.12 -11.53 3.46
CA LYS A 56 2.85 -10.73 2.47
C LYS A 56 1.99 -10.47 1.25
N HIS A 57 1.28 -11.49 0.77
CA HIS A 57 0.33 -11.34 -0.33
C HIS A 57 -0.81 -10.39 0.06
N ASP A 58 -1.42 -10.57 1.23
CA ASP A 58 -2.50 -9.73 1.74
C ASP A 58 -2.06 -8.26 1.86
N ALA A 59 -0.84 -8.04 2.34
CA ALA A 59 -0.23 -6.72 2.46
C ALA A 59 0.03 -6.04 1.10
N GLU A 60 0.32 -6.81 0.04
CA GLU A 60 0.70 -6.28 -1.28
C GLU A 60 -0.46 -6.21 -2.29
N ALA A 61 -1.44 -7.12 -2.19
CA ALA A 61 -2.50 -7.31 -3.18
C ALA A 61 -3.88 -6.83 -2.71
N GLU A 62 -4.12 -6.76 -1.41
CA GLU A 62 -5.46 -6.51 -0.86
C GLU A 62 -5.68 -5.05 -0.40
N GLY A 63 -6.80 -4.84 0.32
CA GLY A 63 -7.25 -3.53 0.78
C GLY A 63 -6.26 -2.81 1.70
N LEU A 64 -5.34 -3.53 2.34
CA LEU A 64 -4.28 -2.92 3.16
C LEU A 64 -3.32 -2.08 2.33
N HIS A 65 -2.85 -2.61 1.18
CA HIS A 65 -2.00 -1.85 0.26
C HIS A 65 -2.71 -0.58 -0.22
N LYS A 66 -3.98 -0.72 -0.62
CA LYS A 66 -4.78 0.42 -1.09
C LYS A 66 -4.97 1.48 0.00
N THR A 67 -5.24 1.03 1.22
CA THR A 67 -5.39 1.91 2.39
C THR A 67 -4.08 2.64 2.67
N ALA A 68 -2.96 1.92 2.70
CA ALA A 68 -1.64 2.50 2.92
C ALA A 68 -1.27 3.52 1.84
N ARG A 69 -1.51 3.24 0.55
CA ARG A 69 -1.31 4.19 -0.56
C ARG A 69 -2.19 5.44 -0.44
N LYS A 70 -3.48 5.29 -0.11
CA LYS A 70 -4.40 6.41 0.07
C LYS A 70 -4.00 7.28 1.25
N LEU A 71 -3.66 6.69 2.39
CA LEU A 71 -3.16 7.41 3.56
C LEU A 71 -1.83 8.09 3.25
N GLY A 72 -0.90 7.40 2.62
CA GLY A 72 0.38 7.99 2.20
C GLY A 72 0.19 9.20 1.30
N ALA A 73 -0.72 9.14 0.33
CA ALA A 73 -1.05 10.27 -0.54
C ALA A 73 -1.77 11.41 0.21
N LEU A 74 -2.67 11.09 1.14
CA LEU A 74 -3.39 12.11 1.94
C LEU A 74 -2.44 12.93 2.82
N PHE A 75 -1.37 12.30 3.30
CA PHE A 75 -0.37 12.92 4.18
C PHE A 75 0.94 13.26 3.45
N ASP A 76 0.95 13.16 2.13
CA ASP A 76 2.09 13.53 1.31
C ASP A 76 2.46 15.00 1.53
N GLY A 77 3.76 15.29 1.59
CA GLY A 77 4.29 16.62 1.90
C GLY A 77 4.21 17.07 3.39
N LYS A 78 3.50 16.35 4.27
CA LYS A 78 3.50 16.64 5.73
C LYS A 78 4.46 15.77 6.54
N ALA A 79 4.79 14.59 6.00
CA ALA A 79 5.62 13.59 6.67
C ALA A 79 7.12 13.68 6.34
N SER A 80 7.53 14.49 5.36
CA SER A 80 8.80 14.36 4.63
C SER A 80 10.09 14.78 5.37
N ILE A 81 10.07 15.01 6.68
CA ILE A 81 11.21 15.64 7.38
C ILE A 81 12.13 14.63 8.09
N ALA A 82 11.77 13.35 8.19
CA ALA A 82 12.44 12.43 9.12
C ALA A 82 12.97 11.12 8.50
N VAL A 83 13.77 11.21 7.42
CA VAL A 83 14.40 10.02 6.79
C VAL A 83 15.16 9.16 7.80
N ALA A 84 15.92 9.78 8.71
CA ALA A 84 16.65 9.06 9.77
C ALA A 84 15.70 8.30 10.72
N LEU A 85 14.51 8.85 11.00
CA LEU A 85 13.50 8.20 11.84
C LEU A 85 12.93 6.96 11.14
N PHE A 86 12.61 7.05 9.85
CA PHE A 86 12.10 5.90 9.09
C PHE A 86 13.14 4.78 9.00
N ARG A 87 14.42 5.13 8.81
CA ARG A 87 15.52 4.15 8.84
C ARG A 87 15.65 3.46 10.21
N ALA A 88 15.63 4.24 11.29
CA ALA A 88 15.69 3.71 12.64
C ALA A 88 14.47 2.83 12.95
N TYR A 89 13.29 3.25 12.51
CA TYR A 89 12.06 2.49 12.65
C TYR A 89 12.13 1.17 11.89
N GLY A 90 12.49 1.18 10.61
CA GLY A 90 12.66 -0.03 9.81
C GLY A 90 13.70 -0.98 10.37
N THR A 91 14.85 -0.46 10.77
CA THR A 91 15.91 -1.25 11.42
C THR A 91 15.37 -1.95 12.67
N ARG A 92 14.63 -1.22 13.52
CA ARG A 92 14.08 -1.78 14.75
C ARG A 92 13.02 -2.84 14.48
N VAL A 93 12.08 -2.61 13.57
CA VAL A 93 11.03 -3.59 13.26
C VAL A 93 11.64 -4.83 12.60
N SER A 94 12.63 -4.67 11.71
CA SER A 94 13.36 -5.79 11.11
C SER A 94 14.03 -6.67 12.18
N GLN A 95 14.72 -6.06 13.15
CA GLN A 95 15.33 -6.80 14.26
C GLN A 95 14.30 -7.58 15.09
N LEU A 96 13.13 -6.98 15.36
CA LEU A 96 12.05 -7.65 16.08
C LEU A 96 11.54 -8.87 15.32
N CYS A 97 11.32 -8.73 14.01
CA CYS A 97 10.89 -9.84 13.14
C CYS A 97 11.94 -10.96 13.05
N GLU A 98 13.23 -10.64 13.15
CA GLU A 98 14.32 -11.63 13.14
C GLU A 98 14.44 -12.39 14.46
N VAL A 99 14.19 -11.74 15.60
CA VAL A 99 14.14 -12.39 16.92
C VAL A 99 12.95 -13.34 17.00
N GLU A 100 11.80 -12.94 16.46
CA GLU A 100 10.59 -13.76 16.40
C GLU A 100 10.58 -14.76 15.23
N ARG A 101 11.74 -15.11 14.66
CA ARG A 101 11.81 -16.04 13.55
C ARG A 101 11.40 -17.45 13.98
N PHE A 102 10.11 -17.75 13.79
CA PHE A 102 9.56 -19.08 14.03
C PHE A 102 10.04 -20.07 12.97
N ASN A 103 10.50 -21.24 13.44
CA ASN A 103 10.80 -22.36 12.57
C ASN A 103 9.49 -22.84 11.89
N PRO A 104 9.46 -23.03 10.55
CA PRO A 104 8.27 -23.56 9.86
C PRO A 104 7.71 -24.85 10.48
N THR A 105 8.58 -25.71 11.01
CA THR A 105 8.21 -26.97 11.66
C THR A 105 7.57 -26.77 13.03
N GLU A 106 7.89 -25.69 13.73
CA GLU A 106 7.22 -25.32 14.99
C GLU A 106 5.85 -24.70 14.71
N ARG A 107 5.73 -23.95 13.61
CA ARG A 107 4.49 -23.27 13.22
C ARG A 107 3.35 -24.25 12.92
N SER A 108 3.64 -25.37 12.26
CA SER A 108 2.63 -26.40 11.95
C SER A 108 2.04 -27.06 13.21
N ARG A 109 2.77 -27.04 14.33
CA ARG A 109 2.30 -27.56 15.62
C ARG A 109 1.14 -26.75 16.22
N HIS A 110 0.91 -25.53 15.74
CA HIS A 110 -0.20 -24.68 16.17
C HIS A 110 -1.52 -24.96 15.42
N GLY A 111 -1.57 -25.97 14.54
CA GLY A 111 -2.79 -26.45 13.92
C GLY A 111 -3.55 -25.36 13.14
N LEU A 112 -4.83 -25.17 13.47
CA LEU A 112 -5.73 -24.17 12.86
C LEU A 112 -5.18 -22.73 12.94
N PHE A 113 -4.39 -22.43 13.98
CA PHE A 113 -3.83 -21.10 14.20
C PHE A 113 -2.46 -20.91 13.58
N SER A 114 -1.91 -21.90 12.89
CA SER A 114 -0.57 -21.83 12.28
C SER A 114 -0.33 -20.60 11.41
N LYS A 115 -1.37 -20.09 10.72
CA LYS A 115 -1.30 -18.86 9.91
C LYS A 115 -1.21 -17.55 10.72
N HIS A 116 -1.57 -17.60 12.00
CA HIS A 116 -1.63 -16.43 12.88
C HIS A 116 -0.44 -16.32 13.83
N VAL A 117 0.46 -17.33 13.85
CA VAL A 117 1.58 -17.42 14.78
C VAL A 117 2.77 -16.55 14.32
N GLY A 118 3.31 -15.78 15.26
CA GLY A 118 4.42 -14.84 15.09
C GLY A 118 3.98 -13.41 14.78
N ALA A 119 4.94 -12.49 14.79
CA ALA A 119 4.73 -11.07 14.48
C ALA A 119 3.78 -10.87 13.29
N ASP A 120 2.71 -10.09 13.53
CA ASP A 120 1.88 -9.61 12.45
C ASP A 120 2.50 -8.37 11.81
N SER A 121 3.33 -8.61 10.80
CA SER A 121 3.99 -7.56 10.03
C SER A 121 3.21 -7.14 8.77
N THR A 122 1.94 -7.53 8.63
CA THR A 122 1.13 -7.28 7.43
C THR A 122 0.96 -5.78 7.18
N SER A 123 0.55 -5.03 8.20
CA SER A 123 0.28 -3.59 8.08
C SER A 123 1.54 -2.76 7.80
N ILE A 124 2.66 -3.10 8.44
CA ILE A 124 3.94 -2.43 8.19
C ILE A 124 4.49 -2.77 6.80
N TRP A 125 4.35 -4.02 6.36
CA TRP A 125 4.77 -4.41 5.02
C TRP A 125 4.00 -3.65 3.94
N ALA A 126 2.68 -3.54 4.09
CA ALA A 126 1.83 -2.75 3.20
C ALA A 126 2.25 -1.27 3.16
N ALA A 127 2.57 -0.68 4.31
CA ALA A 127 3.05 0.70 4.41
C ALA A 127 4.38 0.90 3.67
N VAL A 128 5.33 0.00 3.91
CA VAL A 128 6.68 0.07 3.32
C VAL A 128 6.65 -0.08 1.81
N THR A 129 5.79 -0.95 1.28
CA THR A 129 5.59 -1.10 -0.17
C THR A 129 4.71 -0.01 -0.78
N SER A 130 4.17 0.89 0.04
CA SER A 130 3.31 2.01 -0.39
C SER A 130 4.03 3.37 -0.44
N GLY A 131 5.17 3.49 0.23
CA GLY A 131 6.06 4.65 0.24
C GLY A 131 6.15 5.37 1.59
N ASP A 132 7.05 6.35 1.67
CA ASP A 132 7.44 7.01 2.92
C ASP A 132 6.26 7.66 3.68
N GLY A 133 5.31 8.27 2.96
CA GLY A 133 4.11 8.83 3.58
C GLY A 133 3.27 7.77 4.32
N ALA A 134 3.19 6.56 3.76
CA ALA A 134 2.48 5.45 4.40
C ALA A 134 3.25 4.91 5.62
N VAL A 135 4.57 4.85 5.54
CA VAL A 135 5.44 4.49 6.68
C VAL A 135 5.28 5.49 7.83
N ALA A 136 5.22 6.79 7.53
CA ALA A 136 5.01 7.84 8.52
C ALA A 136 3.67 7.66 9.26
N ILE A 137 2.61 7.38 8.51
CA ILE A 137 1.27 7.15 9.08
C ILE A 137 1.19 5.85 9.84
N HIS A 138 1.94 4.82 9.46
CA HIS A 138 2.04 3.59 10.24
C HIS A 138 2.76 3.82 11.58
N LEU A 139 3.83 4.62 11.58
CA LEU A 139 4.60 4.96 12.79
C LEU A 139 3.83 5.86 13.76
N LEU A 140 2.97 6.76 13.26
CA LEU A 140 2.26 7.74 14.08
C LEU A 140 1.43 7.10 15.22
N PRO A 141 0.56 6.10 14.99
CA PRO A 141 -0.12 5.36 16.05
C PRO A 141 0.84 4.76 17.07
N CYS A 142 1.98 4.22 16.66
CA CYS A 142 2.99 3.69 17.58
C CYS A 142 3.58 4.78 18.49
N MET A 143 3.72 6.01 17.98
CA MET A 143 4.15 7.15 18.78
C MET A 143 3.04 7.62 19.73
N ILE A 144 1.80 7.74 19.24
CA ILE A 144 0.64 8.15 20.04
C ILE A 144 0.39 7.16 21.19
N ALA A 145 0.52 5.86 20.93
CA ALA A 145 0.36 4.81 21.94
C ALA A 145 1.34 4.94 23.12
N ARG A 146 2.44 5.69 22.97
CA ARG A 146 3.41 5.97 24.05
C ARG A 146 3.11 7.23 24.83
N ILE A 147 2.21 8.09 24.33
CA ILE A 147 1.87 9.38 24.95
C ILE A 147 0.78 9.20 26.02
N PHE A 148 -0.21 8.35 25.73
CA PHE A 148 -1.34 8.12 26.62
C PHE A 148 -1.13 6.89 27.50
N THR A 149 -1.44 7.01 28.79
CA THR A 149 -1.59 5.84 29.66
C THR A 149 -2.85 5.06 29.30
N GLY A 150 -2.94 3.78 29.67
CA GLY A 150 -4.10 2.93 29.36
C GLY A 150 -5.46 3.59 29.68
N PRO A 151 -5.66 4.13 30.91
CA PRO A 151 -6.89 4.84 31.26
C PRO A 151 -7.12 6.11 30.44
N GLN A 152 -6.07 6.87 30.11
CA GLN A 152 -6.20 8.07 29.28
C GLN A 152 -6.57 7.75 27.83
N ALA A 153 -6.10 6.62 27.30
CA ALA A 153 -6.39 6.19 25.94
C ALA A 153 -7.87 5.81 25.72
N VAL A 154 -8.60 5.49 26.80
CA VAL A 154 -10.02 5.10 26.76
C VAL A 154 -10.97 6.09 27.44
N SER A 155 -10.43 7.20 27.94
CA SER A 155 -11.22 8.28 28.55
C SER A 155 -11.93 9.05 27.44
N LEU A 156 -13.23 8.81 27.29
CA LEU A 156 -14.15 9.59 26.44
C LEU A 156 -14.76 10.74 27.23
#